data_AF-A0A2A9KFF9-F1
#
_entry.id   AF-A0A2A9KFF9-F1
#
_cell.length_a   1.000
_cell.length_b   1.000
_cell.length_c   1.000
_cell.angle_alpha   90.00
_cell.angle_beta   90.00
_cell.angle_gamma   90.00
#
_symmetry.space_group_name_H-M   'P 1'
#
loop_
_entity.id
_entity.type
_entity.pdbx_description
1 polymer ?
#
loop_
_entity_poly.entity_id
_entity_poly.type
_entity_poly.pdbx_seq_one_letter_code
_entity_poly.pdbx_strand_id
1 'polypeptide(L)'
;MSCDCQNQQDFCVSAGATFHPTVRWATDVLTSVPITGITQTTPPVITAAAHGVPNGWPVAVVAAGGMTQINATRYPPQGPDWEKSTVLSVDTVALNGENAATYTPYTSGGFLVYNTPAVLTGVTAAMTIWDNPDRTGTPLTTLTSTGGQIAIDMVLMTLTPELQTAALPWTMGYYTFDVTDASGIVTELMRGTITIQ
;
A
#
# COMPACT_ATOMS: atom_id res chain seq x y z
N MET A 1 22.88 -16.56 -6.59
CA MET A 1 21.72 -15.95 -7.27
C MET A 1 20.78 -15.49 -6.17
N SER A 2 20.82 -14.20 -5.81
CA SER A 2 19.83 -13.62 -4.91
C SER A 2 18.53 -13.56 -5.69
N CYS A 3 17.53 -14.34 -5.28
CA CYS A 3 16.17 -14.12 -5.77
C CYS A 3 15.71 -12.82 -5.11
N ASP A 4 15.85 -11.71 -5.83
CA ASP A 4 15.43 -10.39 -5.36
C ASP A 4 13.90 -10.34 -5.35
N CYS A 5 13.32 -10.87 -4.28
CA CYS A 5 11.89 -10.97 -4.12
C CYS A 5 11.37 -9.62 -3.63
N GLN A 6 10.86 -8.82 -4.57
CA GLN A 6 10.27 -7.49 -4.35
C GLN A 6 9.13 -7.48 -3.30
N ASN A 7 8.63 -8.64 -2.88
CA ASN A 7 7.53 -8.82 -1.92
C ASN A 7 8.03 -9.17 -0.50
N GLN A 8 9.32 -9.00 -0.20
CA GLN A 8 9.88 -9.29 1.13
C GLN A 8 9.73 -8.07 2.07
N GLN A 9 9.01 -8.26 3.18
CA GLN A 9 8.84 -7.26 4.22
C GLN A 9 8.93 -7.91 5.61
N ASP A 10 9.83 -7.41 6.45
CA ASP A 10 9.96 -7.84 7.84
C ASP A 10 9.19 -6.89 8.78
N PHE A 11 8.57 -7.45 9.81
CA PHE A 11 7.82 -6.72 10.82
C PHE A 11 8.43 -6.92 12.21
N CYS A 12 8.49 -5.83 12.97
CA CYS A 12 8.82 -5.84 14.39
C CYS A 12 7.61 -5.32 15.17
N VAL A 13 7.12 -6.09 16.14
CA VAL A 13 5.93 -5.77 16.92
C VAL A 13 6.25 -5.91 18.40
N SER A 14 5.85 -4.96 19.22
CA SER A 14 6.02 -5.09 20.67
C SER A 14 5.10 -6.18 21.25
N ALA A 15 5.58 -6.94 22.22
CA ALA A 15 4.80 -7.90 22.98
C ALA A 15 3.62 -7.19 23.67
N GLY A 16 2.42 -7.71 23.48
CA GLY A 16 1.19 -7.10 23.98
C GLY A 16 0.51 -6.12 23.02
N ALA A 17 1.19 -5.67 21.96
CA ALA A 17 0.56 -4.88 20.91
C ALA A 17 -0.30 -5.75 19.97
N THR A 18 -1.20 -5.11 19.23
CA THR A 18 -1.85 -5.76 18.09
C THR A 18 -0.97 -5.56 16.85
N PHE A 19 -0.70 -6.61 16.11
CA PHE A 19 -0.14 -6.52 14.76
C PHE A 19 -1.29 -6.27 13.78
N HIS A 20 -1.26 -5.14 13.07
CA HIS A 20 -2.34 -4.72 12.15
C HIS A 20 -1.83 -3.89 10.94
N PRO A 21 -0.90 -4.40 10.12
CA PRO A 21 -0.39 -3.66 8.97
C PRO A 21 -1.50 -3.45 7.93
N THR A 22 -1.49 -2.28 7.27
CA THR A 22 -2.38 -2.02 6.14
C THR A 22 -1.69 -2.39 4.84
N VAL A 23 -2.13 -3.47 4.21
CA VAL A 23 -1.59 -3.96 2.95
C VAL A 23 -2.46 -3.49 1.79
N ARG A 24 -1.83 -3.12 0.67
CA ARG A 24 -2.49 -2.67 -0.55
C ARG A 24 -2.05 -3.56 -1.71
N TRP A 25 -3.01 -4.18 -2.38
CA TRP A 25 -2.71 -5.03 -3.53
C TRP A 25 -2.82 -4.22 -4.82
N ALA A 26 -1.67 -3.86 -5.38
CA ALA A 26 -1.56 -3.17 -6.64
C ALA A 26 -1.36 -4.14 -7.81
N THR A 27 -1.86 -3.77 -8.98
CA THR A 27 -1.49 -4.41 -10.26
C THR A 27 -0.29 -3.68 -10.89
N ASP A 28 0.37 -4.29 -11.87
CA ASP A 28 1.48 -3.68 -12.62
C ASP A 28 1.04 -2.59 -13.61
N VAL A 29 -0.25 -2.23 -13.62
CA VAL A 29 -0.82 -1.22 -14.52
C VAL A 29 -0.87 0.12 -13.82
N LEU A 30 -0.26 1.14 -14.42
CA LEU A 30 -0.37 2.52 -13.96
C LEU A 30 -1.66 3.16 -14.48
N THR A 31 -2.39 3.83 -13.58
CA THR A 31 -3.46 4.76 -13.92
C THR A 31 -2.92 6.19 -13.86
N SER A 32 -3.25 6.98 -14.88
CA SER A 32 -2.82 8.38 -15.01
C SER A 32 -4.04 9.28 -15.21
N VAL A 33 -4.21 10.26 -14.33
CA VAL A 33 -5.34 11.19 -14.34
C VAL A 33 -4.81 12.61 -14.56
N PRO A 34 -5.32 13.38 -15.54
CA PRO A 34 -4.83 14.73 -15.81
C PRO A 34 -5.06 15.66 -14.61
N ILE A 35 -4.03 16.44 -14.28
CA ILE A 35 -4.08 17.46 -13.24
C ILE A 35 -4.55 18.77 -13.86
N THR A 36 -5.44 19.48 -13.16
CA THR A 36 -5.92 20.82 -13.54
C THR A 36 -5.52 21.90 -12.54
N GLY A 37 -4.93 21.53 -11.40
CA GLY A 37 -4.45 22.48 -10.40
C GLY A 37 -3.64 21.83 -9.29
N ILE A 38 -2.67 22.57 -8.76
CA ILE A 38 -1.91 22.20 -7.56
C ILE A 38 -1.77 23.45 -6.68
N THR A 39 -2.18 23.37 -5.41
CA THR A 39 -2.04 24.50 -4.49
C THR A 39 -0.60 24.65 -4.01
N GLN A 40 -0.10 25.89 -3.96
CA GLN A 40 1.22 26.22 -3.43
C GLN A 40 1.16 26.38 -1.90
N THR A 41 0.86 25.27 -1.21
CA THR A 41 0.61 25.23 0.25
C THR A 41 1.28 24.00 0.88
N THR A 42 1.18 23.88 2.20
CA THR A 42 1.50 22.63 2.91
C THR A 42 0.29 22.17 3.73
N PRO A 43 -0.28 20.98 3.43
CA PRO A 43 0.03 20.14 2.27
C PRO A 43 -0.44 20.75 0.94
N PRO A 44 0.18 20.41 -0.21
CA PRO A 44 -0.41 20.72 -1.51
C PRO A 44 -1.65 19.86 -1.76
N VAL A 45 -2.67 20.49 -2.36
CA VAL A 45 -3.88 19.85 -2.85
C VAL A 45 -3.82 19.79 -4.37
N ILE A 46 -3.92 18.58 -4.90
CA ILE A 46 -3.95 18.30 -6.34
C ILE A 46 -5.42 18.17 -6.75
N THR A 47 -5.78 18.88 -7.82
CA THR A 47 -7.09 18.77 -8.47
C THR A 47 -6.95 17.90 -9.70
N ALA A 48 -7.61 16.75 -9.68
CA ALA A 48 -7.66 15.76 -10.75
C ALA A 48 -9.07 15.15 -10.74
N ALA A 49 -9.91 15.55 -11.70
CA ALA A 49 -11.32 15.20 -11.71
C ALA A 49 -11.55 13.69 -11.82
N ALA A 50 -12.47 13.15 -11.02
CA ALA A 50 -12.80 11.72 -10.96
C ALA A 50 -11.57 10.82 -10.87
N HIS A 51 -10.64 11.13 -9.96
CA HIS A 51 -9.32 10.49 -9.94
C HIS A 51 -9.32 9.00 -9.61
N GLY A 52 -10.37 8.47 -8.96
CA GLY A 52 -10.51 7.04 -8.62
C GLY A 52 -9.54 6.50 -7.56
N VAL A 53 -8.51 7.27 -7.17
CA VAL A 53 -7.57 6.95 -6.08
C VAL A 53 -8.29 6.57 -4.78
N PRO A 54 -8.07 5.36 -4.24
CA PRO A 54 -8.53 5.01 -2.89
C PRO A 54 -7.81 5.83 -1.82
N ASN A 55 -8.49 6.14 -0.72
CA ASN A 55 -7.87 6.94 0.34
C ASN A 55 -6.64 6.25 0.96
N GLY A 56 -5.55 7.00 1.12
CA GLY A 56 -4.28 6.46 1.61
C GLY A 56 -3.49 5.67 0.56
N TRP A 57 -3.90 5.65 -0.71
CA TRP A 57 -3.16 4.99 -1.78
C TRP A 57 -1.93 5.80 -2.20
N PRO A 58 -0.78 5.16 -2.48
CA PRO A 58 0.39 5.85 -2.99
C PRO A 58 0.16 6.42 -4.39
N VAL A 59 0.48 7.70 -4.56
CA VAL A 59 0.38 8.43 -5.83
C VAL A 59 1.70 9.15 -6.11
N ALA A 60 1.88 9.59 -7.35
CA ALA A 60 2.98 10.44 -7.77
C ALA A 60 2.44 11.51 -8.73
N VAL A 61 3.06 12.69 -8.72
CA VAL A 61 2.80 13.72 -9.74
C VAL A 61 3.85 13.61 -10.82
N VAL A 62 3.45 13.68 -12.09
CA VAL A 62 4.40 13.69 -13.22
C VAL A 62 4.06 14.81 -14.19
N ALA A 63 5.10 15.40 -14.80
CA ALA A 63 4.98 16.40 -15.86
C ALA A 63 4.11 17.64 -15.52
N ALA A 64 3.96 18.01 -14.25
CA ALA A 64 3.35 19.28 -13.86
C ALA A 64 4.21 20.46 -14.33
N GLY A 65 3.58 21.40 -15.04
CA GLY A 65 4.20 22.63 -15.49
C GLY A 65 4.19 23.72 -14.41
N GLY A 66 5.23 24.53 -14.39
CA GLY A 66 5.40 25.58 -13.40
C GLY A 66 5.93 25.04 -12.07
N MET A 67 5.18 24.17 -11.40
CA MET A 67 5.55 23.53 -10.14
C MET A 67 6.34 22.23 -10.39
N THR A 68 7.53 22.33 -10.97
CA THR A 68 8.28 21.14 -11.41
C THR A 68 8.91 20.34 -10.26
N GLN A 69 9.07 20.95 -9.09
CA GLN A 69 9.68 20.35 -7.90
C GLN A 69 8.86 19.19 -7.33
N ILE A 70 7.54 19.18 -7.56
CA ILE A 70 6.62 18.13 -7.11
C ILE A 70 6.62 16.90 -8.03
N ASN A 71 7.26 17.00 -9.21
CA ASN A 71 7.26 15.90 -10.15
C ASN A 71 8.17 14.76 -9.66
N ALA A 72 7.73 13.53 -9.88
CA ALA A 72 8.53 12.33 -9.72
C ALA A 72 9.87 12.48 -10.47
N THR A 73 10.92 11.97 -9.84
CA THR A 73 12.30 12.06 -10.35
C THR A 73 12.52 11.21 -11.60
N ARG A 74 11.67 10.21 -11.83
CA ARG A 74 11.70 9.31 -13.00
C ARG A 74 10.32 8.82 -13.40
N TYR A 75 10.24 8.22 -14.58
CA TYR A 75 9.06 7.52 -15.08
C TYR A 75 9.43 6.09 -15.54
N PRO A 76 8.70 5.03 -15.12
CA PRO A 76 7.64 5.05 -14.10
C PRO A 76 8.18 5.47 -12.72
N PRO A 77 7.34 6.06 -11.84
CA PRO A 77 7.75 6.47 -10.50
C PRO A 77 8.24 5.29 -9.65
N GLN A 78 9.23 5.51 -8.79
CA GLN A 78 9.79 4.46 -7.94
C GLN A 78 10.20 4.98 -6.57
N GLY A 79 10.25 4.08 -5.59
CA GLY A 79 10.77 4.37 -4.25
C GLY A 79 10.15 5.64 -3.64
N PRO A 80 10.95 6.69 -3.37
CA PRO A 80 10.47 7.91 -2.72
C PRO A 80 9.56 8.78 -3.60
N ASP A 81 9.45 8.51 -4.91
CA ASP A 81 8.50 9.24 -5.77
C ASP A 81 7.03 8.95 -5.40
N TRP A 82 6.79 7.84 -4.69
CA TRP A 82 5.46 7.43 -4.26
C TRP A 82 5.12 8.03 -2.90
N GLU A 83 4.00 8.74 -2.85
CA GLU A 83 3.53 9.38 -1.64
C GLU A 83 2.11 8.99 -1.27
N LYS A 84 1.86 8.83 0.02
CA LYS A 84 0.54 8.50 0.52
C LYS A 84 -0.44 9.67 0.35
N SER A 85 -1.43 9.50 -0.51
CA SER A 85 -2.49 10.50 -0.72
C SER A 85 -3.54 10.50 0.41
N THR A 86 -4.16 11.65 0.66
CA THR A 86 -5.42 11.77 1.39
C THR A 86 -6.49 12.29 0.46
N VAL A 87 -7.54 11.50 0.23
CA VAL A 87 -8.65 11.87 -0.64
C VAL A 87 -9.54 12.86 0.09
N LEU A 88 -9.72 14.05 -0.49
CA LEU A 88 -10.58 15.11 0.08
C LEU A 88 -11.95 15.14 -0.60
N SER A 89 -12.03 14.76 -1.87
CA SER A 89 -13.25 14.63 -2.64
C SER A 89 -13.03 13.67 -3.81
N VAL A 90 -14.03 13.49 -4.68
CA VAL A 90 -13.87 12.73 -5.94
C VAL A 90 -12.89 13.38 -6.93
N ASP A 91 -12.60 14.67 -6.75
CA ASP A 91 -11.80 15.48 -7.68
C ASP A 91 -10.49 15.99 -7.06
N THR A 92 -10.23 15.71 -5.78
CA THR A 92 -9.10 16.30 -5.05
C THR A 92 -8.43 15.36 -4.07
N VAL A 93 -7.09 15.38 -4.09
CA VAL A 93 -6.22 14.67 -3.14
C VAL A 93 -5.20 15.61 -2.53
N ALA A 94 -4.85 15.39 -1.27
CA ALA A 94 -3.76 16.08 -0.57
C ALA A 94 -2.54 15.17 -0.42
N LEU A 95 -1.35 15.75 -0.55
CA LEU A 95 -0.08 15.08 -0.28
C LEU A 95 0.49 15.55 1.07
N ASN A 96 0.14 14.83 2.14
CA ASN A 96 0.48 15.26 3.51
C ASN A 96 1.98 15.17 3.83
N GLY A 97 2.73 14.38 3.06
CA GLY A 97 4.19 14.30 3.16
C GLY A 97 4.92 15.51 2.58
N GLU A 98 4.20 16.37 1.85
CA GLU A 98 4.83 17.38 1.00
C GLU A 98 4.61 18.82 1.45
N ASN A 99 5.61 19.63 1.13
CA ASN A 99 5.60 21.05 1.37
C ASN A 99 5.89 21.81 0.08
N ALA A 100 4.83 22.25 -0.60
CA ALA A 100 4.91 23.04 -1.83
C ALA A 100 4.92 24.56 -1.58
N ALA A 101 5.00 25.02 -0.33
CA ALA A 101 4.86 26.45 -0.01
C ALA A 101 5.95 27.32 -0.67
N THR A 102 7.14 26.76 -0.91
CA THR A 102 8.28 27.44 -1.53
C THR A 102 8.53 27.02 -2.98
N TYR A 103 7.67 26.16 -3.54
CA TYR A 103 7.80 25.74 -4.92
C TYR A 103 7.42 26.86 -5.87
N THR A 104 7.71 26.70 -7.15
CA THR A 104 7.20 27.60 -8.17
C THR A 104 5.70 27.35 -8.37
N PRO A 105 4.89 28.40 -8.65
CA PRO A 105 3.46 28.22 -8.87
C PRO A 105 3.15 27.26 -10.02
N TYR A 106 2.11 26.45 -9.86
CA TYR A 106 1.59 25.59 -10.93
C TYR A 106 1.07 26.44 -12.08
N THR A 107 1.35 26.03 -13.32
CA THR A 107 0.86 26.71 -14.53
C THR A 107 -0.13 25.86 -15.31
N SER A 108 0.24 24.63 -15.69
CA SER A 108 -0.61 23.76 -16.51
C SER A 108 -0.07 22.32 -16.58
N GLY A 109 -0.91 21.42 -17.09
CA GLY A 109 -0.53 20.04 -17.42
C GLY A 109 -0.26 19.17 -16.19
N GLY A 110 0.42 18.06 -16.45
CA GLY A 110 0.75 17.05 -15.46
C GLY A 110 -0.32 15.99 -15.26
N PHE A 111 0.08 14.89 -14.63
CA PHE A 111 -0.77 13.76 -14.33
C PHE A 111 -0.54 13.30 -12.89
N LEU A 112 -1.64 12.94 -12.23
CA LEU A 112 -1.64 12.18 -11.00
C LEU A 112 -1.59 10.70 -11.39
N VAL A 113 -0.49 10.04 -11.03
CA VAL A 113 -0.20 8.65 -11.42
C VAL A 113 -0.22 7.76 -10.19
N TYR A 114 -0.77 6.56 -10.33
CA TYR A 114 -0.77 5.54 -9.28
C TYR A 114 -0.87 4.14 -9.85
N ASN A 115 -0.39 3.13 -9.11
CA ASN A 115 -0.62 1.74 -9.49
C ASN A 115 -2.10 1.40 -9.32
N THR A 116 -2.69 0.76 -10.32
CA THR A 116 -4.12 0.44 -10.32
C THR A 116 -4.43 -0.58 -9.23
N PRO A 117 -5.35 -0.27 -8.28
CA PRO A 117 -5.74 -1.20 -7.24
C PRO A 117 -6.32 -2.48 -7.83
N ALA A 118 -5.92 -3.64 -7.29
CA ALA A 118 -6.57 -4.90 -7.62
C ALA A 118 -8.02 -4.90 -7.10
N VAL A 119 -8.92 -5.56 -7.83
CA VAL A 119 -10.32 -5.69 -7.43
C VAL A 119 -10.42 -6.65 -6.26
N LEU A 120 -10.97 -6.18 -5.14
CA LEU A 120 -11.12 -6.98 -3.92
C LEU A 120 -12.47 -7.72 -3.81
N THR A 121 -13.37 -7.53 -4.77
CA THR A 121 -14.67 -8.21 -4.78
C THR A 121 -14.49 -9.72 -4.93
N GLY A 122 -14.99 -10.49 -3.96
CA GLY A 122 -14.90 -11.95 -3.96
C GLY A 122 -13.52 -12.49 -3.60
N VAL A 123 -12.58 -11.65 -3.16
CA VAL A 123 -11.24 -12.06 -2.73
C VAL A 123 -11.30 -12.67 -1.33
N THR A 124 -10.53 -13.74 -1.11
CA THR A 124 -10.19 -14.23 0.23
C THR A 124 -8.70 -14.09 0.47
N ALA A 125 -8.30 -13.68 1.67
CA ALA A 125 -6.92 -13.57 2.08
C ALA A 125 -6.57 -14.54 3.22
N ALA A 126 -5.32 -15.00 3.25
CA ALA A 126 -4.75 -15.84 4.30
C ALA A 126 -3.31 -15.41 4.61
N MET A 127 -3.00 -15.27 5.89
CA MET A 127 -1.63 -15.06 6.37
C MET A 127 -1.21 -16.26 7.19
N THR A 128 -0.19 -16.99 6.76
CA THR A 128 0.28 -18.18 7.46
C THR A 128 1.67 -17.90 8.03
N ILE A 129 1.90 -18.34 9.26
CA ILE A 129 3.14 -18.09 10.01
C ILE A 129 3.73 -19.42 10.47
N TRP A 130 5.02 -19.63 10.23
CA TRP A 130 5.79 -20.83 10.55
C TRP A 130 6.94 -20.53 11.51
N ASP A 131 7.42 -21.57 12.19
CA ASP A 131 8.58 -21.54 13.08
C ASP A 131 9.92 -21.70 12.34
N ASN A 132 9.89 -22.02 11.05
CA ASN A 132 11.07 -22.30 10.24
C ASN A 132 11.09 -21.50 8.93
N PRO A 133 12.28 -21.13 8.43
CA PRO A 133 12.42 -20.35 7.19
C PRO A 133 11.95 -21.11 5.95
N ASP A 134 11.95 -22.44 5.98
CA ASP A 134 11.52 -23.29 4.86
C ASP A 134 9.98 -23.38 4.76
N ARG A 135 9.25 -22.85 5.75
CA ARG A 135 7.77 -22.81 5.80
C ARG A 135 7.13 -24.20 5.67
N THR A 136 7.74 -25.19 6.30
CA THR A 136 7.27 -26.58 6.27
C THR A 136 6.67 -26.99 7.62
N GLY A 137 5.89 -28.07 7.63
CA GLY A 137 5.27 -28.60 8.86
C GLY A 137 4.03 -27.82 9.30
N THR A 138 3.71 -27.91 10.59
CA THR A 138 2.52 -27.28 11.18
C THR A 138 2.77 -25.78 11.38
N PRO A 139 1.93 -24.88 10.83
CA PRO A 139 2.03 -23.46 11.08
C PRO A 139 1.85 -23.12 12.56
N LEU A 140 2.57 -22.09 13.03
CA LEU A 140 2.36 -21.47 14.34
C LEU A 140 0.97 -20.85 14.45
N THR A 141 0.53 -20.19 13.38
CA THR A 141 -0.83 -19.64 13.27
C THR A 141 -1.18 -19.36 11.81
N THR A 142 -2.48 -19.29 11.54
CA THR A 142 -3.04 -18.89 10.24
C THR A 142 -4.18 -17.91 10.47
N LEU A 143 -4.05 -16.72 9.91
CA LEU A 143 -5.10 -15.70 9.88
C LEU A 143 -5.85 -15.84 8.57
N THR A 144 -7.17 -15.73 8.59
CA THR A 144 -7.99 -15.81 7.38
C THR A 144 -9.04 -14.71 7.36
N SER A 145 -9.34 -14.20 6.17
CA SER A 145 -10.47 -13.28 5.96
C SER A 145 -11.82 -13.94 6.28
N THR A 146 -11.98 -15.22 5.96
CA THR A 146 -13.20 -15.99 6.26
C THR A 146 -13.37 -16.27 7.76
N GLY A 147 -12.27 -16.40 8.50
CA GLY A 147 -12.24 -16.49 9.96
C GLY A 147 -12.33 -15.14 10.68
N GLY A 148 -12.41 -14.03 9.93
CA GLY A 148 -12.55 -12.67 10.49
C GLY A 148 -11.27 -12.06 11.04
N GLN A 149 -10.10 -12.70 10.87
CA GLN A 149 -8.83 -12.14 11.34
C GLN A 149 -8.14 -11.25 10.30
N ILE A 150 -8.65 -11.20 9.08
CA ILE A 150 -8.17 -10.28 8.04
C ILE A 150 -9.34 -9.45 7.57
N ALA A 151 -9.30 -8.15 7.86
CA ALA A 151 -10.28 -7.20 7.34
C ALA A 151 -9.96 -6.88 5.87
N ILE A 152 -10.97 -7.02 5.00
CA ILE A 152 -10.91 -6.61 3.59
C ILE A 152 -11.80 -5.38 3.43
N ASP A 153 -11.20 -4.24 3.10
CA ASP A 153 -11.91 -2.99 2.84
C ASP A 153 -11.92 -2.71 1.33
N MET A 154 -13.09 -2.86 0.71
CA MET A 154 -13.29 -2.63 -0.74
C MET A 154 -13.38 -1.15 -1.12
N VAL A 155 -13.52 -0.24 -0.15
CA VAL A 155 -13.56 1.21 -0.40
C VAL A 155 -12.15 1.78 -0.33
N LEU A 156 -11.39 1.41 0.70
CA LEU A 156 -9.99 1.81 0.87
C LEU A 156 -9.01 0.96 0.04
N MET A 157 -9.49 -0.16 -0.51
CA MET A 157 -8.68 -1.16 -1.21
C MET A 157 -7.55 -1.71 -0.33
N THR A 158 -7.87 -2.07 0.91
CA THR A 158 -6.89 -2.53 1.91
C THR A 158 -7.21 -3.91 2.47
N LEU A 159 -6.14 -4.61 2.83
CA LEU A 159 -6.15 -5.90 3.51
C LEU A 159 -5.39 -5.74 4.82
N THR A 160 -6.04 -6.02 5.95
CA THR A 160 -5.47 -5.79 7.29
C THR A 160 -5.54 -7.06 8.12
N PRO A 161 -4.46 -7.87 8.19
CA PRO A 161 -4.38 -8.98 9.14
C PRO A 161 -4.26 -8.45 10.57
N GLU A 162 -5.01 -9.04 11.49
CA GLU A 162 -4.97 -8.73 12.92
C GLU A 162 -4.47 -9.92 13.72
N LEU A 163 -3.36 -9.72 14.45
CA LEU A 163 -2.79 -10.73 15.35
C LEU A 163 -2.52 -10.11 16.72
N GLN A 164 -3.11 -10.69 17.75
CA GLN A 164 -2.85 -10.32 19.15
C GLN A 164 -1.53 -10.95 19.61
N THR A 165 -0.54 -10.13 20.01
CA THR A 165 0.79 -10.64 20.36
C THR A 165 0.97 -10.97 21.85
N ALA A 166 0.03 -10.55 22.69
CA ALA A 166 0.14 -10.66 24.16
C ALA A 166 0.34 -12.09 24.68
N ALA A 167 -0.23 -13.09 23.99
CA ALA A 167 -0.25 -14.48 24.43
C ALA A 167 0.50 -15.42 23.48
N LEU A 168 1.30 -14.89 22.56
CA LEU A 168 2.05 -15.73 21.63
C LEU A 168 3.20 -16.45 22.34
N PRO A 169 3.34 -17.78 22.17
CA PRO A 169 4.41 -18.54 22.82
C PRO A 169 5.76 -18.45 22.10
N TRP A 170 5.82 -17.71 20.99
CA TRP A 170 6.98 -17.57 20.12
C TRP A 170 7.33 -16.10 19.93
N THR A 171 8.62 -15.82 19.72
CA THR A 171 9.16 -14.46 19.55
C THR A 171 9.55 -14.16 18.10
N MET A 172 9.58 -15.17 17.23
CA MET A 172 9.89 -15.02 15.81
C MET A 172 9.07 -16.03 15.00
N GLY A 173 8.53 -15.58 13.87
CA GLY A 173 7.88 -16.43 12.89
C GLY A 173 8.16 -15.97 11.45
N TYR A 174 8.13 -16.90 10.51
CA TYR A 174 8.26 -16.64 9.07
C TYR A 174 6.88 -16.66 8.46
N TYR A 175 6.49 -15.65 7.68
CA TYR A 175 5.14 -15.54 7.16
C TYR A 175 5.05 -15.49 5.63
N THR A 176 3.91 -15.93 5.12
CA THR A 176 3.37 -15.54 3.79
C THR A 176 2.04 -14.86 3.98
N PHE A 177 1.77 -13.90 3.10
CA PHE A 177 0.46 -13.28 2.99
C PHE A 177 -0.05 -13.43 1.57
N ASP A 178 -1.05 -14.28 1.43
CA ASP A 178 -1.57 -14.75 0.16
C ASP A 178 -3.02 -14.28 -0.03
N VAL A 179 -3.36 -13.90 -1.25
CA VAL A 179 -4.74 -13.62 -1.66
C VAL A 179 -5.17 -14.59 -2.73
N THR A 180 -6.42 -15.04 -2.64
CA THR A 180 -7.08 -15.84 -3.67
C THR A 180 -8.18 -15.00 -4.28
N ASP A 181 -8.10 -14.78 -5.59
CA ASP A 181 -9.11 -14.02 -6.33
C ASP A 181 -10.40 -14.84 -6.57
N ALA A 182 -11.40 -14.19 -7.15
CA ALA A 182 -12.68 -14.83 -7.47
C ALA A 182 -12.55 -15.98 -8.50
N SER A 183 -11.43 -16.06 -9.22
CA SER A 183 -11.13 -17.13 -10.18
C SER A 183 -10.34 -18.28 -9.54
N GLY A 184 -10.01 -18.18 -8.25
CA GLY A 184 -9.21 -19.17 -7.53
C GLY A 184 -7.69 -19.01 -7.73
N ILE A 185 -7.22 -17.93 -8.35
CA ILE A 185 -5.79 -17.66 -8.52
C ILE A 185 -5.22 -17.16 -7.21
N VAL A 186 -4.16 -17.81 -6.73
CA VAL A 186 -3.44 -17.44 -5.52
C VAL A 186 -2.24 -16.55 -5.88
N THR A 187 -2.15 -15.39 -5.22
CA THR A 187 -1.04 -14.45 -5.35
C THR A 187 -0.38 -14.23 -3.99
N GLU A 188 0.94 -14.48 -3.89
CA GLU A 188 1.75 -14.11 -2.71
C GLU A 188 1.99 -12.59 -2.74
N LEU A 189 1.27 -11.85 -1.90
CA LEU A 189 1.42 -10.39 -1.82
C LEU A 189 2.69 -10.00 -1.08
N MET A 190 2.95 -10.67 0.05
CA MET A 190 4.06 -10.34 0.92
C MET A 190 4.57 -11.58 1.63
N ARG A 191 5.83 -11.52 2.04
CA ARG A 191 6.44 -12.56 2.84
C ARG A 191 7.56 -11.96 3.69
N GLY A 192 7.96 -12.65 4.74
CA GLY A 192 9.10 -12.21 5.53
C GLY A 192 9.07 -12.79 6.92
N THR A 193 9.55 -12.02 7.88
CA THR A 193 9.56 -12.39 9.30
C THR A 193 8.68 -11.46 10.13
N ILE A 194 8.12 -11.99 11.21
CA ILE A 194 7.49 -11.21 12.27
C ILE A 194 8.27 -11.50 13.54
N THR A 195 8.87 -10.46 14.11
CA THR A 195 9.58 -10.54 15.39
C THR A 195 8.76 -9.84 16.47
N ILE A 196 8.56 -10.52 17.59
CA ILE A 196 7.89 -10.01 18.78
C ILE A 196 8.96 -9.60 19.79
N GLN A 197 8.97 -8.32 20.19
CA GLN A 197 9.97 -7.73 21.09
C GLN A 197 9.39 -7.26 22.42
#